data_AF-A0A7D4TJF9-F1
#
_entry.id   AF-A0A7D4TJF9-F1
#
_cell.length_a   1.000
_cell.length_b   1.000
_cell.length_c   1.000
_cell.angle_alpha   90.00
_cell.angle_beta   90.00
_cell.angle_gamma   90.00
#
_symmetry.space_group_name_H-M   'P 1'
#
loop_
_entity.id
_entity.type
_entity.pdbx_description
1 polymer ?
#
loop_
_entity_poly.entity_id
_entity_poly.type
_entity_poly.pdbx_seq_one_letter_code
_entity_poly.pdbx_strand_id
1 'polypeptide(L)'
;MDFSEDRGAVTAEFMLLFPTVIVALAGALTVFQLGLDRLELSRLAFFQARSLAIGGELSSVEGVRFTPSDDGRMLCVEATKTSLFRLSESGCYLKHGS
;
A
#
# COMPACT_ATOMS: atom_id res chain seq x y z
N MET A 1 -19.03 42.09 36.11
CA MET A 1 -19.34 40.68 35.77
C MET A 1 -18.95 40.51 34.32
N ASP A 2 -17.71 40.10 34.10
CA ASP A 2 -17.17 39.87 32.76
C ASP A 2 -17.21 38.37 32.49
N PHE A 3 -18.17 37.93 31.68
CA PHE A 3 -18.38 36.54 31.28
C PHE A 3 -18.31 36.37 29.75
N SER A 4 -17.81 37.39 29.03
CA SER A 4 -17.66 37.33 27.57
C SER A 4 -16.32 36.74 27.13
N GLU A 5 -15.28 36.83 27.96
CA GLU A 5 -13.93 36.41 27.60
C GLU A 5 -13.78 34.87 27.51
N ASP A 6 -14.54 34.12 28.32
CA ASP A 6 -14.50 32.64 28.36
C ASP A 6 -15.13 31.96 27.12
N ARG A 7 -16.13 32.56 26.46
CA ARG A 7 -16.80 31.92 25.30
C ARG A 7 -16.03 32.10 23.98
N GLY A 8 -15.23 33.16 23.87
CA GLY A 8 -14.37 33.43 22.71
C GLY A 8 -13.08 32.60 22.72
N ALA A 9 -12.53 32.33 23.90
CA ALA A 9 -11.36 31.46 24.06
C ALA A 9 -11.64 30.03 23.57
N VAL A 10 -12.74 29.43 24.05
CA VAL A 10 -13.16 28.06 23.68
C VAL A 10 -13.44 27.91 22.18
N THR A 11 -13.92 28.96 21.51
CA THR A 11 -14.17 28.87 20.05
C THR A 11 -12.89 29.05 19.23
N ALA A 12 -11.91 29.85 19.69
CA ALA A 12 -10.63 30.01 19.02
C ALA A 12 -9.72 28.78 19.14
N GLU A 13 -9.68 28.14 20.32
CA GLU A 13 -8.92 26.90 20.52
C GLU A 13 -9.52 25.72 19.75
N PHE A 14 -10.85 25.61 19.67
CA PHE A 14 -11.52 24.60 18.83
C PHE A 14 -11.35 24.86 17.32
N MET A 15 -11.23 26.13 16.89
CA MET A 15 -11.03 26.50 15.49
C MET A 15 -9.70 25.99 14.92
N LEU A 16 -8.68 25.80 15.77
CA LEU A 16 -7.39 25.20 15.39
C LEU A 16 -7.35 23.68 15.61
N LEU A 17 -8.03 23.17 16.63
CA LEU A 17 -8.09 21.73 16.91
C LEU A 17 -8.85 20.95 15.83
N PHE A 18 -9.92 21.51 15.28
CA PHE A 18 -10.72 20.81 14.27
C PHE A 18 -9.95 20.52 12.96
N PRO A 19 -9.32 21.51 12.30
CA PRO A 19 -8.55 21.25 11.08
C PRO A 19 -7.33 20.37 11.34
N THR A 20 -6.68 20.48 12.51
CA THR A 20 -5.54 19.61 12.86
C THR A 20 -5.95 18.16 13.03
N VAL A 21 -7.09 17.88 13.68
CA VAL A 21 -7.65 16.53 13.80
C VAL A 21 -8.02 15.99 12.42
N ILE A 22 -8.65 16.79 11.55
CA ILE A 22 -8.97 16.37 10.18
C ILE A 22 -7.71 16.01 9.40
N VAL A 23 -6.67 16.85 9.46
CA VAL A 23 -5.39 16.58 8.78
C VAL A 23 -4.71 15.33 9.34
N ALA A 24 -4.72 15.14 10.66
CA ALA A 24 -4.17 13.94 11.29
C ALA A 24 -4.91 12.67 10.82
N LEU A 25 -6.24 12.72 10.76
CA LEU A 25 -7.06 11.59 10.33
C LEU A 25 -6.88 11.29 8.84
N ALA A 26 -6.82 12.33 8.00
CA ALA A 26 -6.53 12.19 6.57
C ALA A 26 -5.13 11.58 6.34
N GLY A 27 -4.13 12.00 7.12
CA GLY A 27 -2.80 11.41 7.10
C GLY A 27 -2.81 9.93 7.48
N ALA A 28 -3.49 9.58 8.58
CA ALA A 28 -3.62 8.18 9.02
C ALA A 28 -4.31 7.30 7.96
N LEU A 29 -5.38 7.77 7.34
CA LEU A 29 -6.08 7.07 6.26
C LEU A 29 -5.18 6.87 5.04
N THR A 30 -4.39 7.87 4.69
CA THR A 30 -3.47 7.80 3.54
C THR A 30 -2.38 6.75 3.79
N VAL A 31 -1.78 6.74 4.98
CA VAL A 31 -0.78 5.72 5.36
C VAL A 31 -1.39 4.31 5.36
N PHE A 32 -2.63 4.18 5.83
CA PHE A 32 -3.34 2.90 5.82
C PHE A 32 -3.60 2.39 4.40
N GLN A 33 -4.05 3.27 3.48
CA GLN A 33 -4.25 2.95 2.07
C GLN A 33 -2.94 2.48 1.41
N LEU A 34 -1.82 3.15 1.68
CA LEU A 34 -0.49 2.72 1.22
C LEU A 34 -0.12 1.31 1.71
N GLY A 35 -0.47 0.98 2.96
CA GLY A 35 -0.29 -0.36 3.52
C GLY A 35 -1.15 -1.42 2.83
N LEU A 36 -2.40 -1.09 2.48
CA LEU A 36 -3.27 -1.97 1.70
C LEU A 36 -2.74 -2.20 0.29
N ASP A 37 -2.30 -1.13 -0.40
CA ASP A 37 -1.68 -1.22 -1.72
C ASP A 37 -0.45 -2.14 -1.71
N ARG A 38 0.41 -2.04 -0.69
CA ARG A 38 1.56 -2.95 -0.48
C ARG A 38 1.09 -4.40 -0.35
N LEU A 39 0.08 -4.64 0.48
CA LEU A 39 -0.44 -5.98 0.74
C LEU A 39 -1.05 -6.58 -0.53
N GLU A 40 -1.81 -5.80 -1.29
CA GLU A 40 -2.37 -6.22 -2.57
C GLU A 40 -1.28 -6.53 -3.60
N LEU A 41 -0.25 -5.68 -3.71
CA LEU A 41 0.91 -5.94 -4.57
C LEU A 41 1.60 -7.25 -4.21
N SER A 42 1.85 -7.47 -2.92
CA SER A 42 2.49 -8.70 -2.44
C SER A 42 1.64 -9.93 -2.82
N ARG A 43 0.32 -9.85 -2.63
CA ARG A 43 -0.62 -10.91 -3.01
C ARG A 43 -0.55 -11.19 -4.51
N LEU A 44 -0.59 -10.15 -5.36
CA LEU A 44 -0.47 -10.29 -6.80
C LEU A 44 0.86 -10.94 -7.20
N ALA A 45 1.97 -10.51 -6.61
CA ALA A 45 3.29 -11.09 -6.85
C ALA A 45 3.33 -12.60 -6.52
N PHE A 46 2.77 -13.00 -5.37
CA PHE A 46 2.67 -14.42 -5.00
C PHE A 46 1.76 -15.23 -5.93
N PHE A 47 0.61 -14.69 -6.32
CA PHE A 47 -0.28 -15.37 -7.26
C PHE A 47 0.38 -15.61 -8.62
N GLN A 48 1.14 -14.63 -9.10
CA GLN A 48 1.89 -14.71 -10.35
C GLN A 48 3.08 -15.66 -10.25
N ALA A 49 3.81 -15.65 -9.14
CA ALA A 49 4.89 -16.61 -8.89
C ALA A 49 4.35 -18.04 -8.86
N ARG A 50 3.18 -18.25 -8.25
CA ARG A 50 2.50 -19.54 -8.23
C ARG A 50 2.00 -19.94 -9.62
N SER A 51 1.39 -19.04 -10.39
CA SER A 51 0.91 -19.35 -11.75
C SER A 51 2.07 -19.73 -12.67
N LEU A 52 3.19 -19.00 -12.60
CA LEU A 52 4.41 -19.36 -13.31
C LEU A 52 4.97 -20.71 -12.88
N ALA A 53 4.95 -21.04 -11.58
CA ALA A 53 5.45 -22.32 -11.07
C ALA A 53 4.64 -23.54 -11.58
N ILE A 54 3.36 -23.36 -11.94
CA ILE A 54 2.53 -24.40 -12.56
C ILE A 54 2.52 -24.33 -14.10
N GLY A 55 3.35 -23.48 -14.71
CA GLY A 55 3.47 -23.33 -16.16
C GLY A 55 2.43 -22.40 -16.81
N GLY A 56 1.75 -21.57 -16.01
CA GLY A 56 0.89 -20.50 -16.51
C GLY A 56 1.67 -19.26 -16.95
N GLU A 57 0.98 -18.32 -17.60
CA GLU A 57 1.56 -17.03 -18.01
C GLU A 57 1.31 -15.93 -16.97
N LEU A 58 2.13 -14.88 -17.04
CA LEU A 58 1.98 -13.67 -16.25
C LEU A 58 0.76 -12.88 -16.74
N SER A 59 -0.25 -12.71 -15.88
CA SER A 59 -1.39 -11.85 -16.20
C SER A 59 -0.99 -10.37 -16.17
N SER A 60 -1.32 -9.59 -17.20
CA SER A 60 -1.13 -8.14 -17.14
C SER A 60 -2.16 -7.53 -16.19
N VAL A 61 -1.69 -6.81 -15.17
CA VAL A 61 -2.55 -6.00 -14.30
C VAL A 61 -2.27 -4.54 -14.60
N GLU A 62 -3.32 -3.75 -14.80
CA GLU A 62 -3.19 -2.34 -15.16
C GLU A 62 -2.35 -1.58 -14.12
N GLY A 63 -1.35 -0.82 -14.59
CA GLY A 63 -0.47 -0.04 -13.73
C GLY A 63 0.56 -0.84 -12.91
N VAL A 64 0.62 -2.17 -13.08
CA VAL A 64 1.59 -3.05 -12.39
C VAL A 64 2.45 -3.79 -13.41
N ARG A 65 3.77 -3.65 -13.28
CA ARG A 65 4.74 -4.40 -14.08
C ARG A 65 5.21 -5.61 -13.26
N PHE A 66 5.14 -6.79 -13.85
CA PHE A 66 5.66 -8.01 -13.26
C PHE A 66 6.98 -8.39 -13.93
N THR A 67 8.01 -8.64 -13.14
CA THR A 67 9.31 -9.11 -13.62
C THR A 67 9.59 -10.48 -12.99
N PRO A 68 9.59 -11.57 -13.76
CA PRO A 68 9.99 -12.88 -13.25
C PRO A 68 11.50 -12.91 -13.03
N SER A 69 11.92 -13.50 -11.92
CA SER A 69 13.31 -13.79 -11.59
C SER A 69 13.40 -15.25 -11.17
N ASP A 70 14.28 -16.00 -11.83
CA ASP A 70 14.53 -17.40 -11.52
C ASP A 70 15.81 -17.53 -10.70
N ASP A 71 15.70 -18.02 -9.46
CA ASP A 71 16.84 -18.25 -8.57
C ASP A 71 17.09 -19.77 -8.42
N GLY A 72 16.99 -20.50 -9.53
CA GLY A 72 17.21 -21.95 -9.61
C GLY A 72 16.11 -22.77 -8.95
N ARG A 73 16.08 -22.80 -7.60
CA ARG A 73 15.09 -23.53 -6.79
C ARG A 73 13.84 -22.72 -6.49
N MET A 74 13.89 -21.40 -6.66
CA MET A 74 12.78 -20.50 -6.39
C MET A 74 12.42 -19.71 -7.66
N LEU A 75 11.12 -19.64 -7.95
CA LEU A 75 10.55 -18.70 -8.91
C LEU A 75 10.07 -17.48 -8.13
N CYS A 76 10.71 -16.35 -8.34
CA CYS A 76 10.31 -15.07 -7.76
C CYS A 76 9.67 -14.21 -8.84
N VAL A 77 8.67 -13.43 -8.43
CA VAL A 77 8.07 -12.41 -9.29
C VAL A 77 8.10 -11.11 -8.52
N GLU A 78 8.72 -10.10 -9.10
CA GLU A 78 8.66 -8.74 -8.59
C GLU A 78 7.49 -8.02 -9.23
N ALA A 79 6.57 -7.52 -8.41
CA ALA A 79 5.47 -6.65 -8.82
C ALA A 79 5.81 -5.20 -8.50
N THR A 80 5.92 -4.37 -9.53
CA THR A 80 6.20 -2.93 -9.38
C THR A 80 5.01 -2.11 -9.86
N LYS A 81 4.40 -1.33 -8.97
CA LYS A 81 3.34 -0.35 -9.28
C LYS A 81 3.94 1.04 -9.28
N THR A 82 3.80 1.74 -10.40
CA THR A 82 4.27 3.13 -10.53
C THR A 82 3.04 4.03 -10.61
N SER A 83 2.69 4.65 -9.48
CA SER A 83 1.62 5.65 -9.37
C SER A 83 2.18 6.89 -8.68
N LEU A 84 1.49 7.47 -7.69
CA LEU A 84 1.98 8.60 -6.87
C LEU A 84 3.23 8.23 -6.05
N PHE A 85 3.33 6.97 -5.63
CA PHE A 85 4.50 6.41 -4.97
C PHE A 85 4.95 5.16 -5.73
N ARG A 86 6.27 4.97 -5.86
CA ARG A 86 6.82 3.75 -6.43
C ARG A 86 6.78 2.65 -5.38
N LEU A 87 5.96 1.64 -5.62
CA LEU A 87 5.80 0.49 -4.74
C LEU A 87 6.35 -0.74 -5.47
N SER A 88 7.24 -1.48 -4.82
CA SER A 88 7.75 -2.76 -5.33
C SER A 88 7.66 -3.80 -4.22
N GLU A 89 7.15 -4.97 -4.56
CA GLU A 89 7.04 -6.13 -3.69
C GLU A 89 7.41 -7.39 -4.47
N SER A 90 8.13 -8.31 -3.84
CA SER A 90 8.53 -9.59 -4.45
C SER A 90 7.81 -10.75 -3.78
N GLY A 91 7.18 -11.62 -4.58
CA GLY A 91 6.63 -12.88 -4.12
C GLY A 91 7.46 -14.04 -4.67
N CYS A 92 7.96 -14.91 -3.79
CA CYS A 92 8.74 -16.09 -4.19
C CYS A 92 7.99 -17.39 -3.90
N TYR A 93 8.13 -18.34 -4.81
CA TYR A 93 7.55 -19.67 -4.72
C TYR A 93 8.62 -20.74 -4.96
N LEU A 94 8.59 -21.80 -4.18
CA LEU A 94 9.51 -22.93 -4.33
C LEU A 94 9.05 -23.81 -5.49
N LYS A 95 9.93 -24.07 -6.47
CA LYS A 95 9.65 -25.02 -7.54
C LYS A 95 9.47 -26.41 -6.92
N HIS A 96 8.27 -26.96 -7.00
CA HIS A 96 8.01 -28.32 -6.55
C HIS A 96 8.25 -29.27 -7.72
N GLY A 97 9.39 -29.97 -7.69
CA GLY A 97 9.75 -31.01 -8.66
C GLY A 97 10.60 -30.52 -9.83
N SER A 98 11.91 -30.81 -9.76
CA SER A 98 12.76 -31.05 -10.93
C SER A 98 12.81 -32.55 -11.19
#